data_AF-A0A7W1N6E2-F1
#
_entry.id   AF-A0A7W1N6E2-F1
#
_cell.length_a   1.000
_cell.length_b   1.000
_cell.length_c   1.000
_cell.angle_alpha   90.00
_cell.angle_beta   90.00
_cell.angle_gamma   90.00
#
_symmetry.space_group_name_H-M   'P 1'
#
loop_
_entity.id
_entity.type
_entity.pdbx_description
1 polymer ?
#
loop_
_entity_poly.entity_id
_entity_poly.type
_entity_poly.pdbx_seq_one_letter_code
_entity_poly.pdbx_strand_id
1 'polypeptide(L)'
;MLPAGDTEQALFLLRDHETLVTGDVFSGTGGRFHVFFDEQSRQSLLDWLPLLADPPVTRVLIAHGEPVLTDGAARMRGAIAEARALDADDAR
;
A
#
# COMPACT_ATOMS: atom_id res chain seq x y z
N MET A 1 -11.28 -6.15 -3.22
CA MET A 1 -10.66 -7.26 -3.98
C MET A 1 -9.49 -6.68 -4.74
N LEU A 2 -8.32 -7.33 -4.69
CA LEU A 2 -7.13 -6.97 -5.47
C LEU A 2 -7.44 -6.93 -6.98
N PRO A 3 -6.61 -6.25 -7.80
CA PRO A 3 -6.75 -6.33 -9.25
C PRO A 3 -6.70 -7.80 -9.71
N ALA A 4 -7.42 -8.11 -10.79
CA ALA A 4 -7.47 -9.48 -11.32
C ALA A 4 -6.06 -9.96 -11.71
N GLY A 5 -5.55 -10.99 -11.03
CA GLY A 5 -4.24 -11.59 -11.30
C GLY A 5 -3.48 -12.05 -10.07
N ASP A 6 -3.71 -11.45 -8.91
CA ASP A 6 -3.04 -11.84 -7.67
C ASP A 6 -3.98 -12.64 -6.76
N THR A 7 -3.84 -13.97 -6.83
CA THR A 7 -4.61 -14.91 -6.00
C THR A 7 -3.89 -15.27 -4.70
N GLU A 8 -2.65 -14.81 -4.49
CA GLU A 8 -1.83 -15.20 -3.34
C GLU A 8 -1.77 -14.13 -2.24
N GLN A 9 -2.12 -12.88 -2.55
CA GLN A 9 -2.23 -11.85 -1.53
C GLN A 9 -3.65 -11.72 -0.95
N ALA A 10 -3.72 -11.54 0.37
CA ALA A 10 -4.93 -11.25 1.09
C ALA A 10 -4.73 -10.00 1.95
N LEU A 11 -5.77 -9.16 2.00
CA LEU A 11 -5.78 -7.93 2.76
C LEU A 11 -6.91 -7.99 3.77
N PHE A 12 -6.60 -7.61 5.01
CA PHE A 12 -7.56 -7.68 6.11
C PHE A 12 -7.79 -6.29 6.68
N LEU A 13 -9.04 -5.85 6.66
CA LEU A 13 -9.47 -4.65 7.38
C LEU A 13 -10.08 -5.06 8.73
N LEU A 14 -9.36 -4.79 9.81
CA LEU A 14 -9.80 -4.97 11.18
C LEU A 14 -10.54 -3.71 11.63
N ARG A 15 -11.85 -3.67 11.37
CA ARG A 15 -12.68 -2.47 11.50
C ARG A 15 -12.65 -1.83 12.88
N ASP A 16 -12.81 -2.64 13.94
CA ASP A 16 -12.83 -2.16 15.32
C ASP A 16 -11.48 -1.58 15.80
N HIS A 17 -10.43 -1.78 15.00
CA HIS A 17 -9.08 -1.28 15.27
C HIS A 17 -8.60 -0.29 14.23
N GLU A 18 -9.43 0.09 13.24
CA GLU A 18 -9.04 0.99 12.14
C GLU A 18 -7.71 0.58 11.50
N THR A 19 -7.50 -0.74 11.40
CA THR A 19 -6.20 -1.33 11.04
C THR A 19 -6.32 -2.12 9.75
N LEU A 20 -5.46 -1.80 8.79
CA LEU A 20 -5.30 -2.56 7.56
C LEU A 20 -4.04 -3.43 7.64
N VAL A 21 -4.17 -4.73 7.37
CA VAL A 21 -3.04 -5.66 7.22
C VAL A 21 -2.79 -5.88 5.74
N THR A 22 -1.61 -5.51 5.25
CA THR A 22 -1.38 -5.38 3.81
C THR A 22 -0.42 -6.40 3.18
N GLY A 23 0.16 -7.30 3.97
CA GLY A 23 1.21 -8.20 3.46
C GLY A 23 2.33 -7.40 2.80
N ASP A 24 2.63 -7.74 1.55
CA ASP A 24 3.72 -7.17 0.75
C ASP A 24 3.31 -5.99 -0.13
N VAL A 25 2.09 -5.46 0.00
CA VAL A 25 1.68 -4.27 -0.79
C VAL A 25 2.47 -3.01 -0.40
N PHE A 26 2.83 -2.90 0.88
CA PHE A 26 3.63 -1.81 1.39
C PHE A 26 4.83 -2.36 2.16
N SER A 27 5.93 -1.62 2.11
CA SER A 27 7.17 -1.92 2.83
C SER A 27 7.59 -0.74 3.69
N GLY A 28 8.07 -1.04 4.89
CA GLY A 28 8.62 -0.10 5.87
C GLY A 28 10.14 -0.19 5.96
N THR A 29 10.81 -0.82 4.98
CA THR A 29 12.25 -1.02 5.00
C THR A 29 13.01 0.27 4.68
N GLY A 30 14.27 0.37 5.12
CA GLY A 30 15.10 1.56 4.88
C GLY A 30 14.59 2.83 5.56
N GLY A 31 13.78 2.71 6.62
CA GLY A 31 13.22 3.84 7.36
C GLY A 31 12.13 4.60 6.62
N ARG A 32 11.57 4.02 5.55
CA ARG A 32 10.53 4.65 4.72
C ARG A 32 9.34 3.71 4.53
N PHE A 33 8.15 4.30 4.53
CA PHE A 33 6.92 3.61 4.15
C PHE A 33 6.65 3.87 2.66
N HIS A 34 6.68 2.82 1.84
CA HIS A 34 6.59 2.91 0.38
C HIS A 34 5.79 1.75 -0.21
N VAL A 35 5.26 1.94 -1.43
CA VAL A 35 4.63 0.87 -2.20
C VAL A 35 5.72 -0.11 -2.63
N PHE A 36 5.46 -1.40 -2.42
CA PHE A 36 6.31 -2.46 -2.94
C PHE A 36 5.71 -2.99 -4.24
N PHE A 37 6.57 -3.23 -5.23
CA PHE A 37 6.19 -3.75 -6.53
C PHE A 37 6.83 -5.12 -6.70
N ASP A 38 5.99 -6.13 -6.96
CA ASP A 38 6.39 -7.46 -7.37
C ASP A 38 6.29 -7.59 -8.90
N GLU A 39 6.05 -8.81 -9.40
CA GLU A 39 5.88 -9.10 -10.82
C GLU A 39 4.56 -8.54 -11.42
N GLN A 40 3.70 -7.91 -10.63
CA GLN A 40 2.46 -7.30 -11.12
C GLN A 40 2.69 -6.05 -11.96
N SER A 41 1.71 -5.76 -12.82
CA SER A 41 1.65 -4.50 -13.54
C SER A 41 1.58 -3.34 -12.55
N ARG A 42 2.67 -2.56 -12.48
CA ARG A 42 2.80 -1.36 -11.61
C ARG A 42 1.61 -0.42 -11.75
N GLN A 43 1.18 -0.14 -12.98
CA GLN A 43 0.06 0.76 -13.26
C GLN A 43 -1.26 0.25 -12.66
N SER A 44 -1.61 -1.01 -12.90
CA SER A 44 -2.84 -1.62 -12.38
C SER A 44 -2.88 -1.62 -10.86
N LEU A 45 -1.74 -1.88 -10.21
CA LEU A 45 -1.63 -1.81 -8.76
C LEU A 45 -1.82 -0.37 -8.27
N LEU A 46 -1.09 0.59 -8.84
CA LEU A 46 -1.16 2.00 -8.45
C LEU A 46 -2.57 2.59 -8.60
N ASP A 47 -3.33 2.19 -9.61
CA ASP A 47 -4.72 2.63 -9.83
C ASP A 47 -5.70 2.03 -8.82
N TRP A 48 -5.38 0.86 -8.29
CA TRP A 48 -6.22 0.18 -7.32
C TRP A 48 -5.95 0.60 -5.86
N LEU A 49 -4.68 0.89 -5.51
CA LEU A 49 -4.28 1.23 -4.13
C LEU A 49 -5.05 2.37 -3.44
N PRO A 50 -5.50 3.44 -4.13
CA PRO A 50 -6.28 4.50 -3.50
C PRO A 50 -7.53 3.98 -2.77
N LEU A 51 -8.15 2.90 -3.24
CA LEU A 51 -9.33 2.29 -2.63
C LEU A 51 -9.07 1.78 -1.20
N LEU A 52 -7.81 1.48 -0.87
CA LEU A 52 -7.43 1.05 0.48
C LEU A 52 -7.44 2.22 1.48
N ALA A 53 -7.32 3.46 1.00
CA ALA A 53 -7.25 4.67 1.82
C ALA A 53 -8.61 5.36 2.03
N ASP A 54 -9.69 4.78 1.49
CA ASP A 54 -11.06 5.27 1.65
C ASP A 54 -11.66 4.98 3.04
N PRO A 55 -11.46 3.80 3.65
CA PRO A 55 -11.90 3.57 5.03
C PRO A 55 -11.10 4.41 6.02
N PRO A 56 -11.61 4.62 7.27
CA PRO A 56 -10.86 5.28 8.33
C PRO A 56 -9.74 4.34 8.82
N VAL A 57 -8.65 4.27 8.07
CA VAL A 57 -7.46 3.47 8.41
C VAL A 57 -6.49 4.36 9.16
N THR A 58 -6.29 4.05 10.44
CA THR A 58 -5.33 4.74 11.31
C THR A 58 -4.00 3.98 11.37
N ARG A 59 -4.04 2.64 11.21
CA ARG A 59 -2.86 1.77 11.29
C ARG A 59 -2.72 0.89 10.06
N VAL A 60 -1.47 0.65 9.65
CA VAL A 60 -1.12 -0.24 8.55
C VAL A 60 -0.06 -1.23 9.03
N LEU A 61 -0.42 -2.50 9.13
CA LEU A 61 0.49 -3.58 9.45
C LEU A 61 1.01 -4.20 8.15
N ILE A 62 2.32 -4.28 8.05
CA ILE A 62 3.06 -4.70 6.86
C ILE A 62 3.96 -5.89 7.20
N ALA A 63 4.31 -6.69 6.20
CA ALA A 63 5.17 -7.85 6.43
C ALA A 63 6.63 -7.48 6.73
N HIS A 64 7.10 -6.34 6.19
CA HIS A 64 8.51 -5.97 6.20
C HIS A 64 8.75 -4.53 6.66
N GLY A 65 9.64 -4.38 7.65
CA GLY A 65 10.05 -3.08 8.17
C GLY A 65 9.09 -2.50 9.20
N GLU A 66 9.09 -1.17 9.33
CA GLU A 66 8.35 -0.46 10.37
C GLU A 66 6.87 -0.23 9.97
N PRO A 67 5.90 -0.65 10.80
CA PRO A 67 4.49 -0.44 10.52
C PRO A 67 4.08 1.03 10.70
N VAL A 68 2.91 1.38 10.16
CA VAL A 68 2.29 2.69 10.39
C VAL A 68 1.32 2.57 11.56
N LEU A 69 1.56 3.29 12.65
CA LEU A 69 0.74 3.22 13.87
C LEU A 69 -0.24 4.38 14.02
N THR A 70 -0.09 5.43 13.21
CA THR A 70 -0.95 6.61 13.15
C THR A 70 -1.07 7.12 11.71
N ASP A 71 -2.18 7.78 11.39
CA ASP A 71 -2.42 8.43 10.09
C ASP A 71 -2.30 7.49 8.87
N GLY A 72 -2.67 6.21 9.04
CA GLY A 72 -2.55 5.16 8.02
C GLY A 72 -2.98 5.57 6.61
N ALA A 73 -4.21 6.07 6.46
CA ALA A 73 -4.73 6.52 5.17
C ALA A 73 -3.87 7.65 4.54
N ALA A 74 -3.40 8.62 5.33
CA ALA A 74 -2.56 9.70 4.82
C ALA A 74 -1.18 9.19 4.41
N ARG A 75 -0.58 8.29 5.20
CA ARG A 75 0.71 7.66 4.90
C ARG A 75 0.63 6.81 3.62
N MET A 76 -0.45 6.06 3.43
CA MET A 76 -0.73 5.32 2.20
C MET A 76 -0.86 6.23 0.98
N ARG A 77 -1.66 7.30 1.06
CA ARG A 77 -1.76 8.26 -0.05
C ARG A 77 -0.41 8.87 -0.42
N GLY A 78 0.41 9.20 0.58
CA GLY A 78 1.77 9.71 0.37
C GLY A 78 2.65 8.71 -0.38
N ALA A 79 2.69 7.45 0.07
CA ALA A 79 3.45 6.38 -0.59
C ALA A 79 2.98 6.13 -2.03
N ILE A 80 1.67 6.14 -2.28
CA ILE A 80 1.10 5.98 -3.63
C ILE A 80 1.49 7.15 -4.53
N ALA A 81 1.45 8.38 -4.03
CA ALA A 81 1.83 9.56 -4.79
C ALA A 81 3.34 9.55 -5.14
N GLU A 82 4.21 9.18 -4.21
CA GLU A 82 5.65 9.02 -4.45
C GLU A 82 5.91 7.95 -5.51
N ALA A 83 5.25 6.80 -5.41
CA ALA A 83 5.40 5.71 -6.37
C ALA A 83 4.94 6.11 -7.79
N ARG A 84 3.86 6.87 -7.93
CA ARG A 84 3.42 7.41 -9.22
C ARG A 84 4.40 8.42 -9.82
N ALA A 85 5.03 9.24 -8.98
CA ALA A 85 6.02 10.20 -9.46
C ALA A 85 7.26 9.49 -10.03
N LEU A 86 7.71 8.42 -9.37
CA LEU A 86 8.84 7.61 -9.83
C LEU A 86 8.53 6.88 -11.15
N ASP A 87 7.34 6.30 -11.28
CA ASP A 87 6.92 5.60 -12.51
C ASP A 87 6.85 6.55 -13.72
N ALA A 88 6.42 7.79 -13.49
CA ALA A 88 6.39 8.82 -14.54
C ALA A 88 7.79 9.29 -14.99
N ASP A 89 8.78 9.24 -14.09
CA ASP A 89 10.18 9.57 -14.42
C ASP A 89 10.86 8.43 -15.18
N ASP A 90 10.56 7.16 -14.86
CA ASP A 90 11.09 5.99 -15.59
C ASP A 90 10.54 5.86 -17.03
N ALA A 91 9.38 6.46 -17.31
CA ALA A 91 8.76 6.46 -18.63
C ALA A 91 9.26 7.56 -19.60
N ARG A 92 10.17 8.44 -19.14
CA ARG A 92 10.78 9.53 -19.94
C ARG A 92 12.12 9.13 -20.53
#